data_AF-A0A6L3EXK9-F1
#
_entry.id   AF-A0A6L3EXK9-F1
#
_cell.length_a   1.000
_cell.length_b   1.000
_cell.length_c   1.000
_cell.angle_alpha   90.00
_cell.angle_beta   90.00
_cell.angle_gamma   90.00
#
_symmetry.space_group_name_H-M   'P 1'
#
loop_
_entity.id
_entity.type
_entity.pdbx_description
1 polymer ?
#
loop_
_entity_poly.entity_id
_entity_poly.type
_entity_poly.pdbx_seq_one_letter_code
_entity_poly.pdbx_strand_id
1 'polypeptide(L)'
;MAVTQSLSNRYDYKKWQLALLSILIPAGYGALTLATLAESVAAAFIPQIPESASALFLILLLFTLFRYGLIGATAGYLQAGRERSNLWLATGGGGIMGVVLFFAANLFLKLPVNVGQLIFVLVESLVLALISSLVVGWAPRFPFRQTMPIGALLYLGILAPVFLGNDFRIGVVTEAYFLAIMASSWALLAGLGGQFSFAHMALMAVGAYTSGLLGRDFGVPPLPGIIAGTIMAGVVGLIIGVLCLPLRRAYLALFTIAFSEILRIVLVTEFQYTEGSNGLQLARLFPVGGFGDYYVMLFMFAASLALMYALANSRFGMFWRAIREDQEAAAAMGVNVVRYKIMLFVITSMLAGMAGATFYHTITIITPTNIEILIMSTVIAMAVIGSLEILAGAAIGAFVLHIALELLREIILPSWAVNALVRVGIPATTRIQFGTWRFVLFGLLLMLTLRFARNGLLYPVFERLSGSAAARKATVAKRNQASESAKTEAV
;
A
#
# COMPACT_ATOMS: atom_id res chain seq x y z
N MET A 1 47.37 13.47 38.85
CA MET A 1 48.42 12.52 38.42
C MET A 1 48.51 11.24 39.25
N ALA A 2 48.05 11.19 40.52
CA ALA A 2 47.96 9.92 41.27
C ALA A 2 46.62 9.15 41.09
N VAL A 3 45.63 9.74 40.41
CA VAL A 3 44.34 9.08 40.06
C VAL A 3 44.41 8.35 38.71
N THR A 4 45.44 8.63 37.91
CA THR A 4 45.64 8.06 36.57
C THR A 4 46.30 6.68 36.57
N GLN A 5 46.60 6.09 37.73
CA GLN A 5 47.38 4.85 37.82
C GLN A 5 46.68 3.65 38.51
N SER A 6 45.46 3.80 39.06
CA SER A 6 44.75 2.66 39.71
C SER A 6 43.58 2.07 38.91
N LEU A 7 43.27 2.58 37.72
CA LEU A 7 42.12 2.13 36.93
C LEU A 7 42.51 1.29 35.70
N SER A 8 43.66 0.61 35.76
CA SER A 8 44.14 -0.28 34.68
C SER A 8 43.61 -1.71 34.75
N ASN A 9 42.63 -2.03 35.61
CA ASN A 9 42.21 -3.43 35.75
C ASN A 9 40.69 -3.64 35.88
N ARG A 10 40.20 -4.46 34.93
CA ARG A 10 38.91 -5.18 34.82
C ARG A 10 37.73 -4.44 34.19
N TYR A 11 37.51 -4.80 32.93
CA TYR A 11 36.28 -4.66 32.15
C TYR A 11 35.06 -5.25 32.87
N ASP A 12 34.05 -4.43 33.13
CA ASP A 12 32.68 -4.91 33.36
C ASP A 12 31.67 -3.94 32.71
N TYR A 13 31.52 -4.07 31.39
CA TYR A 13 30.70 -3.20 30.52
C TYR A 13 29.21 -3.19 30.90
N LYS A 14 28.71 -4.25 31.56
CA LYS A 14 27.29 -4.38 31.93
C LYS A 14 26.87 -3.46 33.07
N LYS A 15 27.76 -3.15 34.02
CA LYS A 15 27.45 -2.23 35.14
C LYS A 15 27.37 -0.77 34.66
N TRP A 16 28.17 -0.41 33.66
CA TRP A 16 28.11 0.92 33.02
C TRP A 16 26.83 1.11 32.21
N GLN A 17 26.38 0.10 31.46
CA GLN A 17 25.12 0.19 30.72
C GLN A 17 23.91 0.34 31.63
N LEU A 18 23.87 -0.38 32.76
CA LEU A 18 22.76 -0.27 33.73
C LEU A 18 22.79 1.06 34.52
N ALA A 19 23.97 1.57 34.86
CA ALA A 19 24.11 2.89 35.47
C ALA A 19 23.65 4.02 34.52
N LEU A 20 24.06 3.97 33.24
CA LEU A 20 23.60 4.91 32.20
C LEU A 20 22.09 4.80 31.95
N LEU A 21 21.55 3.58 31.86
CA LEU A 21 20.10 3.37 31.69
C LEU A 21 19.30 3.85 32.89
N SER A 22 19.82 3.73 34.12
CA SER A 22 19.13 4.20 35.32
C SER A 22 19.10 5.73 35.48
N ILE A 23 20.07 6.44 34.90
CA ILE A 23 20.11 7.92 34.84
C ILE A 23 19.18 8.46 33.75
N LEU A 24 18.87 7.66 32.72
CA LEU A 24 18.08 8.08 31.56
C LEU A 24 16.55 7.91 31.71
N ILE A 25 16.05 7.31 32.79
CA ILE A 25 14.64 6.86 32.85
C ILE A 25 13.69 7.75 33.69
N PRO A 26 14.13 8.66 34.58
CA PRO A 26 13.17 9.65 35.10
C PRO A 26 13.76 11.05 35.32
N ALA A 27 13.85 11.87 34.27
CA ALA A 27 13.76 13.34 34.39
C ALA A 27 13.66 14.00 33.00
N GLY A 28 12.65 14.83 32.80
CA GLY A 28 12.41 15.57 31.56
C GLY A 28 13.49 16.62 31.27
N TYR A 29 14.59 16.21 30.64
CA TYR A 29 15.59 17.13 30.10
C TYR A 29 15.55 17.14 28.56
N GLY A 30 15.48 18.35 28.01
CA GLY A 30 15.28 18.62 26.59
C GLY A 30 16.41 18.12 25.69
N ALA A 31 16.06 17.89 24.42
CA ALA A 31 16.88 17.35 23.33
C ALA A 31 18.27 18.00 23.15
N LEU A 32 18.46 19.23 23.66
CA LEU A 32 19.76 19.92 23.64
C LEU A 32 20.85 19.19 24.44
N THR A 33 20.49 18.52 25.53
CA THR A 33 21.46 17.85 26.44
C THR A 33 21.95 16.50 25.89
N LEU A 34 21.12 15.82 25.10
CA LEU A 34 21.52 14.60 24.39
C LEU A 34 22.43 14.91 23.19
N ALA A 35 22.23 16.06 22.55
CA ALA A 35 23.07 16.52 21.43
C ALA A 35 24.50 16.86 21.89
N THR A 36 24.65 17.54 23.03
CA THR A 36 25.98 17.87 23.59
C THR A 36 26.71 16.64 24.13
N LEU A 37 25.98 15.64 24.63
CA LEU A 37 26.55 14.35 25.01
C LEU A 37 27.02 13.54 23.79
N ALA A 38 26.28 13.60 22.69
CA ALA A 38 26.67 12.97 21.43
C ALA A 38 27.90 13.65 20.80
N GLU A 39 27.99 14.98 20.88
CA GLU A 39 29.16 15.78 20.45
C GLU A 39 30.43 15.41 21.22
N SER A 40 30.34 15.28 22.55
CA SER A 40 31.49 14.95 23.40
C SER A 40 31.98 13.50 23.21
N VAL A 41 31.07 12.56 22.95
CA VAL A 41 31.42 11.17 22.62
C VAL A 41 32.02 11.06 21.21
N ALA A 42 31.49 11.82 20.24
CA ALA A 42 32.03 11.87 18.88
C ALA A 42 33.46 12.46 18.87
N ALA A 43 33.68 13.57 19.57
CA ALA A 43 34.99 14.24 19.63
C ALA A 43 36.10 13.34 20.21
N ALA A 44 35.77 12.41 21.10
CA ALA A 44 36.74 11.49 21.72
C ALA A 44 37.15 10.32 20.81
N PHE A 45 36.30 9.91 19.86
CA PHE A 45 36.52 8.71 19.02
C PHE A 45 36.96 9.01 17.58
N ILE A 46 36.69 10.23 17.08
CA ILE A 46 37.05 10.65 15.71
C ILE A 46 38.56 10.54 15.38
N PRO A 47 39.52 10.80 16.30
CA PRO A 47 40.94 10.71 15.95
C PRO A 47 41.48 9.28 15.72
N GLN A 48 40.71 8.23 16.01
CA GLN A 48 41.18 6.84 16.04
C GLN A 48 40.69 5.97 14.87
N ILE A 49 39.97 6.54 13.89
CA ILE A 49 39.31 5.76 12.83
C ILE A 49 39.94 6.10 11.45
N PRO A 50 40.38 5.10 10.66
CA PRO A 50 40.95 5.33 9.33
C PRO A 50 39.93 5.97 8.36
N GLU A 51 40.42 6.80 7.42
CA GLU A 51 39.63 7.72 6.57
C GLU A 51 38.52 7.07 5.72
N SER A 52 38.59 5.76 5.45
CA SER A 52 37.52 5.03 4.74
C SER A 52 36.37 4.58 5.64
N ALA A 53 36.62 4.42 6.95
CA ALA A 53 35.63 4.03 7.95
C ALA A 53 34.92 5.24 8.58
N SER A 54 35.53 6.43 8.54
CA SER A 54 34.93 7.67 9.05
C SER A 54 33.68 8.08 8.27
N ALA A 55 33.66 7.90 6.94
CA ALA A 55 32.50 8.21 6.09
C ALA A 55 31.30 7.29 6.38
N LEU A 56 31.55 5.98 6.56
CA LEU A 56 30.50 5.00 6.82
C LEU A 56 29.96 5.15 8.26
N PHE A 57 30.82 5.47 9.22
CA PHE A 57 30.45 5.82 10.59
C PHE A 57 29.61 7.11 10.65
N LEU A 58 29.97 8.14 9.87
CA LEU A 58 29.22 9.40 9.76
C LEU A 58 27.86 9.23 9.07
N ILE A 59 27.77 8.41 8.03
CA ILE A 59 26.49 8.07 7.39
C ILE A 59 25.60 7.34 8.38
N LEU A 60 26.14 6.37 9.14
CA LEU A 60 25.39 5.67 10.18
C LEU A 60 24.97 6.59 11.33
N LEU A 61 25.83 7.53 11.75
CA LEU A 61 25.53 8.54 12.76
C LEU A 61 24.40 9.47 12.28
N LEU A 62 24.47 9.97 11.04
CA LEU A 62 23.43 10.79 10.42
C LEU A 62 22.11 10.01 10.28
N PHE A 63 22.18 8.74 9.90
CA PHE A 63 21.01 7.86 9.85
C PHE A 63 20.40 7.65 11.24
N THR A 64 21.24 7.53 12.26
CA THR A 64 20.82 7.32 13.65
C THR A 64 20.20 8.60 14.22
N LEU A 65 20.80 9.77 13.98
CA LEU A 65 20.28 11.08 14.36
C LEU A 65 18.96 11.41 13.64
N PHE A 66 18.85 11.06 12.36
CA PHE A 66 17.59 11.15 11.59
C PHE A 66 16.50 10.24 12.19
N ARG A 67 16.87 9.01 12.59
CA ARG A 67 15.98 8.07 13.28
C ARG A 67 15.50 8.61 14.63
N TYR A 68 16.40 9.21 15.42
CA TYR A 68 16.05 9.84 16.70
C TYR A 68 15.20 11.10 16.52
N GLY A 69 15.40 11.88 15.45
CA GLY A 69 14.55 13.02 15.09
C GLY A 69 13.12 12.60 14.72
N LEU A 70 12.96 11.52 13.94
CA LEU A 70 11.66 10.93 13.62
C LEU A 70 10.97 10.35 14.86
N ILE A 71 11.72 9.65 15.73
CA ILE A 71 11.20 9.12 16.99
C ILE A 71 10.76 10.27 17.91
N GLY A 72 11.55 11.35 18.01
CA GLY A 72 11.20 12.56 18.75
C GLY A 72 9.96 13.27 18.21
N ALA A 73 9.80 13.35 16.89
CA ALA A 73 8.59 13.90 16.26
C ALA A 73 7.34 13.04 16.56
N THR A 74 7.48 11.72 16.55
CA THR A 74 6.38 10.80 16.92
C THR A 74 6.07 10.80 18.41
N ALA A 75 7.08 10.95 19.28
CA ALA A 75 6.91 11.06 20.73
C ALA A 75 6.27 12.41 21.13
N GLY A 76 6.66 13.49 20.45
CA GLY A 76 6.01 14.80 20.59
C GLY A 76 4.55 14.77 20.14
N TYR A 77 4.23 13.99 19.10
CA TYR A 77 2.84 13.76 18.67
C TYR A 77 2.02 12.98 19.71
N LEU A 78 2.64 12.01 20.40
CA LEU A 78 2.00 11.24 21.47
C LEU A 78 1.81 12.05 22.77
N GLN A 79 2.70 13.01 23.06
CA GLN A 79 2.58 13.90 24.22
C GLN A 79 1.68 15.12 23.96
N ALA A 80 1.57 15.62 22.72
CA ALA A 80 0.73 16.76 22.33
C ALA A 80 -0.77 16.40 22.24
N GLY A 81 -1.26 15.60 23.19
CA GLY A 81 -2.67 15.43 23.42
C GLY A 81 -3.34 16.77 23.72
N ARG A 82 -4.13 17.25 22.74
CA ARG A 82 -5.17 18.31 22.80
C ARG A 82 -4.86 19.73 22.31
N GLU A 83 -3.62 20.15 22.04
CA GLU A 83 -3.38 21.53 21.59
C GLU A 83 -2.86 21.62 20.13
N ARG A 84 -3.73 22.09 19.23
CA ARG A 84 -3.50 22.19 17.78
C ARG A 84 -2.45 23.24 17.37
N SER A 85 -2.10 24.19 18.24
CA SER A 85 -1.27 25.35 17.89
C SER A 85 0.21 25.04 17.68
N ASN A 86 0.74 23.96 18.27
CA ASN A 86 2.18 23.65 18.26
C ASN A 86 2.59 22.58 17.22
N LEU A 87 1.64 22.04 16.45
CA LEU A 87 1.90 20.96 15.50
C LEU A 87 2.83 21.38 14.34
N TRP A 88 2.67 22.61 13.85
CA TRP A 88 3.51 23.19 12.80
C TRP A 88 4.98 23.35 13.23
N LEU A 89 5.23 23.65 14.50
CA LEU A 89 6.57 23.79 15.06
C LEU A 89 7.28 22.42 15.17
N ALA A 90 6.55 21.37 15.50
CA ALA A 90 7.10 20.02 15.64
C ALA A 90 7.47 19.37 14.30
N THR A 91 6.65 19.53 13.25
CA THR A 91 6.93 18.96 11.92
C THR A 91 7.78 19.88 11.04
N GLY A 92 7.61 21.20 11.15
CA GLY A 92 8.45 22.18 10.46
C GLY A 92 9.89 22.19 10.98
N GLY A 93 10.09 21.96 12.29
CA GLY A 93 11.41 21.88 12.91
C GLY A 93 12.26 20.72 12.38
N GLY A 94 11.67 19.56 12.10
CA GLY A 94 12.40 18.41 11.55
C GLY A 94 12.92 18.63 10.13
N GLY A 95 12.13 19.29 9.27
CA GLY A 95 12.54 19.64 7.91
C GLY A 95 13.66 20.70 7.90
N ILE A 96 13.52 21.75 8.72
CA ILE A 96 14.54 22.80 8.85
C ILE A 96 15.84 22.24 9.45
N MET A 97 15.74 21.39 10.48
CA MET A 97 16.91 20.74 11.08
C MET A 97 17.62 19.80 10.10
N GLY A 98 16.86 19.08 9.24
CA GLY A 98 17.43 18.26 8.17
C GLY A 98 18.21 19.08 7.14
N VAL A 99 17.67 20.22 6.71
CA VAL A 99 18.36 21.14 5.78
C VAL A 99 19.62 21.75 6.43
N VAL A 100 19.54 22.15 7.70
CA VAL A 100 20.68 22.71 8.45
C VAL A 100 21.78 21.67 8.64
N LEU A 101 21.45 20.44 9.01
CA LEU A 101 22.42 19.36 9.18
C LEU A 101 23.06 18.94 7.84
N PHE A 102 22.31 18.98 6.74
CA PHE A 102 22.85 18.73 5.40
C PHE A 102 23.84 19.81 4.96
N PHE A 103 23.53 21.09 5.20
CA PHE A 103 24.44 22.20 4.92
C PHE A 103 25.68 22.19 5.82
N ALA A 104 25.51 21.91 7.11
CA ALA A 104 26.62 21.77 8.05
C ALA A 104 27.55 20.62 7.65
N ALA A 105 27.00 19.46 7.27
CA ALA A 105 27.77 18.31 6.81
C ALA A 105 28.55 18.64 5.52
N ASN A 106 27.95 19.35 4.55
CA ASN A 106 28.64 19.75 3.32
C ASN A 106 29.75 20.79 3.54
N LEU A 107 29.53 21.75 4.45
CA LEU A 107 30.53 22.76 4.79
C LEU A 107 31.75 22.14 5.51
N PHE A 108 31.52 21.13 6.35
CA PHE A 108 32.59 20.41 7.06
C PHE A 108 33.31 19.37 6.19
N LEU A 109 32.64 18.74 5.23
CA LEU A 109 33.20 17.61 4.45
C LEU A 109 33.78 17.99 3.08
N LYS A 110 33.69 19.27 2.64
CA LYS A 110 34.18 19.76 1.32
C LYS A 110 33.84 18.81 0.15
N LEU A 111 32.65 18.23 0.15
CA LEU A 111 32.23 17.30 -0.91
C LEU A 111 31.94 18.08 -2.21
N PRO A 112 32.46 17.65 -3.38
CA PRO A 112 32.13 18.26 -4.65
C PRO A 112 30.71 17.82 -5.08
N VAL A 113 29.69 18.60 -4.72
CA VAL A 113 28.29 18.33 -5.08
C VAL A 113 27.93 19.05 -6.37
N ASN A 114 27.43 18.31 -7.37
CA ASN A 114 26.91 18.88 -8.61
C ASN A 114 25.56 19.59 -8.36
N VAL A 115 25.32 20.72 -9.04
CA VAL A 115 24.09 21.53 -8.91
C VAL A 115 22.81 20.69 -9.11
N GLY A 116 22.85 19.68 -9.98
CA GLY A 116 21.73 18.75 -10.18
C GLY A 116 21.40 17.87 -8.97
N GLN A 117 22.40 17.42 -8.20
CA GLN A 117 22.17 16.65 -6.96
C GLN A 117 21.60 17.55 -5.86
N LEU A 118 22.01 18.81 -5.81
CA LEU A 118 21.46 19.81 -4.90
C LEU A 118 19.98 20.08 -5.19
N ILE A 119 19.63 20.27 -6.46
CA ILE A 119 18.24 20.47 -6.91
C ILE A 119 17.39 19.23 -6.59
N PHE A 120 17.90 18.02 -6.85
CA PHE A 120 17.19 16.77 -6.57
C PHE A 120 16.85 16.63 -5.08
N VAL A 121 17.82 16.82 -4.18
CA VAL A 121 17.62 16.71 -2.72
C VAL A 121 16.66 17.79 -2.21
N LEU A 122 16.74 19.02 -2.74
CA LEU A 122 15.83 20.10 -2.39
C LEU A 122 14.39 19.81 -2.83
N VAL A 123 14.20 19.31 -4.05
CA VAL A 123 12.88 18.92 -4.57
C VAL A 123 12.32 17.73 -3.78
N GLU A 124 13.12 16.70 -3.52
CA GLU A 124 12.74 15.54 -2.72
C GLU A 124 12.31 15.95 -1.29
N SER A 125 13.11 16.79 -0.63
CA SER A 125 12.82 17.29 0.71
C SER A 125 11.56 18.16 0.74
N LEU A 126 11.35 19.00 -0.27
CA LEU A 126 10.15 19.83 -0.41
C LEU A 126 8.90 18.97 -0.63
N VAL A 127 8.99 17.93 -1.46
CA VAL A 127 7.91 16.98 -1.73
C VAL A 127 7.57 16.18 -0.47
N LEU A 128 8.57 15.69 0.28
CA LEU A 128 8.35 15.00 1.55
C LEU A 128 7.76 15.92 2.63
N ALA A 129 8.15 17.20 2.66
CA ALA A 129 7.57 18.21 3.55
C ALA A 129 6.11 18.54 3.18
N LEU A 130 5.80 18.62 1.88
CA LEU A 130 4.45 18.80 1.37
C LEU A 130 3.56 17.58 1.66
N ILE A 131 4.05 16.37 1.40
CA ILE A 131 3.31 15.13 1.69
C ILE A 131 3.09 14.98 3.19
N SER A 132 4.11 15.21 4.02
CA SER A 132 3.96 15.13 5.48
C SER A 132 3.02 16.20 6.03
N SER A 133 3.08 17.45 5.55
CA SER A 133 2.14 18.50 5.95
C SER A 133 0.72 18.24 5.48
N LEU A 134 0.52 17.63 4.30
CA LEU A 134 -0.79 17.18 3.82
C LEU A 134 -1.32 16.01 4.65
N VAL A 135 -0.50 14.99 4.94
CA VAL A 135 -0.86 13.83 5.76
C VAL A 135 -1.20 14.25 7.20
N VAL A 136 -0.40 15.14 7.79
CA VAL A 136 -0.59 15.66 9.15
C VAL A 136 -1.76 16.64 9.22
N GLY A 137 -1.95 17.47 8.20
CA GLY A 137 -3.11 18.36 8.08
C GLY A 137 -4.43 17.62 7.89
N TRP A 138 -4.39 16.43 7.28
CA TRP A 138 -5.54 15.53 7.15
C TRP A 138 -5.79 14.68 8.41
N ALA A 139 -4.78 14.40 9.22
CA ALA A 139 -4.85 13.53 10.40
C ALA A 139 -5.97 13.83 11.42
N PRO A 140 -6.44 15.07 11.70
CA PRO A 140 -7.35 15.32 12.80
C PRO A 140 -8.82 14.95 12.54
N ARG A 141 -9.17 14.31 11.41
CA ARG A 141 -10.52 13.81 11.12
C ARG A 141 -10.69 12.29 11.29
N PHE A 142 -9.64 11.56 11.67
CA PHE A 142 -9.61 10.09 11.52
C PHE A 142 -9.40 9.34 12.84
N PRO A 143 -10.03 8.16 13.03
CA PRO A 143 -9.68 7.26 14.12
C PRO A 143 -8.25 6.73 13.92
N PHE A 144 -7.33 7.27 14.73
CA PHE A 144 -5.87 7.11 14.74
C PHE A 144 -5.34 5.66 14.59
N ARG A 145 -6.16 4.63 14.84
CA ARG A 145 -5.74 3.23 14.84
C ARG A 145 -5.90 2.49 13.50
N GLN A 146 -6.71 2.97 12.56
CA GLN A 146 -6.88 2.35 11.23
C GLN A 146 -5.93 2.93 10.16
N THR A 147 -5.35 4.10 10.41
CA THR A 147 -4.43 4.80 9.50
C THR A 147 -2.96 4.39 9.66
N MET A 148 -2.58 3.82 10.80
CA MET A 148 -1.23 3.33 11.10
C MET A 148 -0.69 2.27 10.11
N PRO A 149 -1.44 1.23 9.70
CA PRO A 149 -0.95 0.27 8.69
C PRO A 149 -0.79 0.89 7.30
N ILE A 150 -1.62 1.89 6.95
CA ILE A 150 -1.54 2.61 5.67
C ILE A 150 -0.30 3.49 5.66
N GLY A 151 -0.05 4.23 6.75
CA GLY A 151 1.17 5.02 6.91
C GLY A 151 2.44 4.17 6.87
N ALA A 152 2.42 2.99 7.50
CA ALA A 152 3.54 2.05 7.43
C ALA A 152 3.77 1.50 6.01
N LEU A 153 2.72 1.13 5.30
CA LEU A 153 2.82 0.68 3.90
C LEU A 153 3.37 1.77 2.97
N LEU A 154 2.87 3.00 3.10
CA LEU A 154 3.34 4.13 2.30
C LEU A 154 4.79 4.49 2.63
N TYR A 155 5.16 4.47 3.90
CA TYR A 155 6.53 4.72 4.34
C TYR A 155 7.51 3.65 3.84
N LEU A 156 7.13 2.37 3.96
CA LEU A 156 7.89 1.26 3.39
C LEU A 156 7.98 1.37 1.86
N GLY A 157 6.91 1.78 1.20
CA GLY A 157 6.88 2.00 -0.25
C GLY A 157 7.82 3.11 -0.71
N ILE A 158 7.91 4.22 0.01
CA ILE A 158 8.86 5.31 -0.31
C ILE A 158 10.31 4.82 -0.19
N LEU A 159 10.61 4.00 0.81
CA LEU A 159 11.97 3.52 1.07
C LEU A 159 12.34 2.26 0.28
N ALA A 160 11.39 1.54 -0.30
CA ALA A 160 11.66 0.26 -0.96
C ALA A 160 12.74 0.32 -2.05
N PRO A 161 12.79 1.36 -2.92
CA PRO A 161 13.80 1.42 -3.98
C PRO A 161 15.24 1.53 -3.43
N VAL A 162 15.42 2.14 -2.25
CA VAL A 162 16.72 2.27 -1.56
C VAL A 162 17.25 0.90 -1.10
N PHE A 163 16.35 0.00 -0.70
CA PHE A 163 16.71 -1.32 -0.19
C PHE A 163 16.76 -2.41 -1.28
N LEU A 164 15.97 -2.26 -2.34
CA LEU A 164 15.77 -3.32 -3.33
C LEU A 164 16.85 -3.33 -4.42
N GLY A 165 17.42 -2.18 -4.79
CA GLY A 165 18.61 -2.01 -5.65
C GLY A 165 18.61 -2.66 -7.04
N ASN A 166 17.56 -3.41 -7.39
CA ASN A 166 17.43 -4.23 -8.59
C ASN A 166 16.13 -3.89 -9.30
N ASP A 167 16.23 -3.52 -10.59
CA ASP A 167 15.11 -3.12 -11.46
C ASP A 167 13.99 -4.17 -11.49
N PHE A 168 14.34 -5.46 -11.44
CA PHE A 168 13.34 -6.54 -11.38
C PHE A 168 12.48 -6.45 -10.12
N ARG A 169 13.12 -6.28 -8.95
CA ARG A 169 12.40 -6.19 -7.67
C ARG A 169 11.54 -4.94 -7.58
N ILE A 170 12.01 -3.83 -8.18
CA ILE A 170 11.22 -2.61 -8.31
C ILE A 170 9.98 -2.86 -9.18
N GLY A 171 10.13 -3.58 -10.30
CA GLY A 171 9.00 -4.00 -11.14
C GLY A 171 7.96 -4.84 -10.40
N VAL A 172 8.40 -5.82 -9.61
CA VAL A 172 7.51 -6.67 -8.79
C VAL A 172 6.72 -5.84 -7.77
N VAL A 173 7.35 -4.86 -7.13
CA VAL A 173 6.65 -3.98 -6.18
C VAL A 173 5.70 -3.00 -6.91
N THR A 174 6.08 -2.52 -8.09
CA THR A 174 5.20 -1.72 -8.96
C THR A 174 3.93 -2.49 -9.34
N GLU A 175 4.06 -3.75 -9.71
CA GLU A 175 2.92 -4.63 -9.99
C GLU A 175 2.11 -4.91 -8.72
N ALA A 176 2.76 -5.03 -7.56
CA ALA A 176 2.06 -5.14 -6.28
C ALA A 176 1.19 -3.91 -5.98
N TYR A 177 1.65 -2.69 -6.27
CA TYR A 177 0.81 -1.48 -6.16
C TYR A 177 -0.41 -1.57 -7.07
N PHE A 178 -0.23 -1.98 -8.32
CA PHE A 178 -1.32 -2.17 -9.28
C PHE A 178 -2.37 -3.13 -8.74
N LEU A 179 -1.93 -4.32 -8.34
CA LEU A 179 -2.81 -5.35 -7.80
C LEU A 179 -3.46 -4.92 -6.48
N ALA A 180 -2.79 -4.10 -5.67
CA ALA A 180 -3.35 -3.54 -4.45
C ALA A 180 -4.48 -2.54 -4.73
N ILE A 181 -4.37 -1.69 -5.76
CA ILE A 181 -5.49 -0.82 -6.20
C ILE A 181 -6.65 -1.68 -6.70
N MET A 182 -6.36 -2.69 -7.50
CA MET A 182 -7.38 -3.60 -8.05
C MET A 182 -8.11 -4.37 -6.95
N ALA A 183 -7.38 -4.94 -5.99
CA ALA A 183 -7.96 -5.69 -4.87
C ALA A 183 -8.75 -4.78 -3.92
N SER A 184 -8.25 -3.59 -3.60
CA SER A 184 -8.93 -2.65 -2.71
C SER A 184 -10.17 -2.00 -3.34
N SER A 185 -10.14 -1.66 -4.63
CA SER A 185 -11.33 -1.19 -5.36
C SER A 185 -12.38 -2.29 -5.51
N TRP A 186 -11.97 -3.53 -5.73
CA TRP A 186 -12.89 -4.66 -5.72
C TRP A 186 -13.48 -4.93 -4.33
N ALA A 187 -12.67 -4.84 -3.27
CA ALA A 187 -13.12 -4.92 -1.89
C ALA A 187 -14.09 -3.78 -1.53
N LEU A 188 -13.93 -2.58 -2.10
CA LEU A 188 -14.91 -1.51 -1.97
C LEU A 188 -16.26 -1.91 -2.58
N LEU A 189 -16.27 -2.48 -3.78
CA LEU A 189 -17.50 -2.89 -4.47
C LEU A 189 -18.22 -4.04 -3.73
N ALA A 190 -17.48 -5.12 -3.44
CA ALA A 190 -18.03 -6.33 -2.82
C ALA A 190 -18.29 -6.15 -1.32
N GLY A 191 -17.32 -5.55 -0.62
CA GLY A 191 -17.32 -5.38 0.82
C GLY A 191 -18.20 -4.23 1.32
N LEU A 192 -18.25 -3.08 0.64
CA LEU A 192 -19.13 -1.98 1.06
C LEU A 192 -20.46 -1.98 0.28
N GLY A 193 -20.43 -2.31 -1.01
CA GLY A 193 -21.63 -2.33 -1.86
C GLY A 193 -22.43 -3.63 -1.86
N GLY A 194 -21.85 -4.74 -1.41
CA GLY A 194 -22.48 -6.06 -1.47
C GLY A 194 -22.72 -6.56 -2.91
N GLN A 195 -21.96 -6.06 -3.88
CA GLN A 195 -22.06 -6.41 -5.30
C GLN A 195 -20.84 -7.22 -5.73
N PHE A 196 -21.07 -8.38 -6.36
CA PHE A 196 -19.99 -9.20 -6.90
C PHE A 196 -19.88 -8.98 -8.41
N SER A 197 -18.69 -8.63 -8.88
CA SER A 197 -18.38 -8.35 -10.27
C SER A 197 -17.04 -8.95 -10.66
N PHE A 198 -16.96 -9.49 -11.88
CA PHE A 198 -15.74 -9.99 -12.51
C PHE A 198 -15.20 -9.02 -13.58
N ALA A 199 -15.77 -7.82 -13.70
CA ALA A 199 -15.41 -6.88 -14.76
C ALA A 199 -14.17 -6.02 -14.47
N HIS A 200 -13.57 -6.05 -13.27
CA HIS A 200 -12.48 -5.10 -12.94
C HIS A 200 -11.30 -5.23 -13.90
N MET A 201 -10.89 -6.44 -14.28
CA MET A 201 -9.82 -6.64 -15.28
C MET A 201 -10.23 -6.14 -16.67
N ALA A 202 -11.49 -6.31 -17.05
CA ALA A 202 -12.02 -5.77 -18.30
C ALA A 202 -12.04 -4.23 -18.31
N LEU A 203 -12.46 -3.60 -17.22
CA LEU A 203 -12.52 -2.15 -17.07
C LEU A 203 -11.12 -1.52 -16.99
N MET A 204 -10.20 -2.22 -16.35
CA MET A 204 -8.77 -1.94 -16.36
C MET A 204 -8.23 -1.94 -17.80
N ALA A 205 -8.59 -2.96 -18.59
CA ALA A 205 -8.21 -3.05 -20.00
C ALA A 205 -8.82 -1.91 -20.83
N VAL A 206 -10.10 -1.58 -20.63
CA VAL A 206 -10.72 -0.42 -21.29
C VAL A 206 -9.90 0.84 -21.04
N GLY A 207 -9.47 1.09 -19.80
CA GLY A 207 -8.63 2.24 -19.47
C GLY A 207 -7.28 2.23 -20.21
N ALA A 208 -6.58 1.10 -20.18
CA ALA A 208 -5.25 0.96 -20.78
C ALA A 208 -5.26 0.96 -22.32
N TYR A 209 -6.22 0.29 -22.96
CA TYR A 209 -6.37 0.33 -24.42
C TYR A 209 -6.80 1.72 -24.88
N THR A 210 -7.67 2.42 -24.14
CA THR A 210 -8.06 3.79 -24.50
C THR A 210 -6.85 4.73 -24.43
N SER A 211 -6.05 4.68 -23.36
CA SER A 211 -4.87 5.52 -23.23
C SER A 211 -3.78 5.18 -24.26
N GLY A 212 -3.58 3.88 -24.53
CA GLY A 212 -2.63 3.40 -25.55
C GLY A 212 -3.01 3.80 -26.97
N LEU A 213 -4.27 3.63 -27.36
CA LEU A 213 -4.77 4.01 -28.69
C LEU A 213 -4.70 5.52 -28.92
N LEU A 214 -5.02 6.33 -27.91
CA LEU A 214 -4.86 7.78 -27.99
C LEU A 214 -3.39 8.19 -28.18
N GLY A 215 -2.47 7.49 -27.52
CA GLY A 215 -1.04 7.70 -27.71
C GLY A 215 -0.55 7.31 -29.10
N ARG A 216 -0.99 6.15 -29.61
CA ARG A 216 -0.56 5.62 -30.91
C ARG A 216 -1.15 6.40 -32.09
N ASP A 217 -2.47 6.63 -32.08
CA ASP A 217 -3.19 7.15 -33.25
C ASP A 217 -3.22 8.69 -33.28
N PHE A 218 -3.23 9.33 -32.11
CA PHE A 218 -3.34 10.79 -31.97
C PHE A 218 -2.10 11.45 -31.35
N GLY A 219 -1.07 10.69 -30.99
CA GLY A 219 0.16 11.22 -30.37
C GLY A 219 -0.07 11.84 -28.99
N VAL A 220 -1.18 11.50 -28.31
CA VAL A 220 -1.53 12.08 -27.01
C VAL A 220 -0.52 11.62 -25.96
N PRO A 221 0.06 12.53 -25.15
CA PRO A 221 1.00 12.14 -24.11
C PRO A 221 0.30 11.26 -23.05
N PRO A 222 1.05 10.41 -22.32
CA PRO A 222 0.47 9.41 -21.43
C PRO A 222 -0.46 9.96 -20.33
N LEU A 223 -0.14 11.12 -19.75
CA LEU A 223 -0.94 11.69 -18.65
C LEU A 223 -2.39 12.03 -19.06
N PRO A 224 -2.65 12.83 -20.11
CA PRO A 224 -4.00 12.99 -20.65
C PRO A 224 -4.64 11.68 -21.12
N GLY A 225 -3.84 10.76 -21.69
CA GLY A 225 -4.30 9.43 -22.08
C GLY A 225 -4.87 8.64 -20.89
N ILE A 226 -4.20 8.66 -19.74
CA ILE A 226 -4.65 7.99 -18.51
C ILE A 226 -5.96 8.59 -18.00
N ILE A 227 -6.11 9.92 -18.04
CA ILE A 227 -7.34 10.58 -17.62
C ILE A 227 -8.49 10.18 -18.55
N ALA A 228 -8.27 10.22 -19.86
CA ALA A 228 -9.26 9.79 -20.84
C ALA A 228 -9.64 8.30 -20.66
N GLY A 229 -8.66 7.42 -20.44
CA GLY A 229 -8.90 6.00 -20.15
C GLY A 229 -9.67 5.78 -18.85
N THR A 230 -9.37 6.54 -17.80
CA THR A 230 -10.09 6.52 -16.52
C THR A 230 -11.56 6.91 -16.71
N ILE A 231 -11.83 7.97 -17.47
CA ILE A 231 -13.18 8.42 -17.80
C ILE A 231 -13.90 7.36 -18.63
N MET A 232 -13.23 6.80 -19.65
CA MET A 232 -13.82 5.78 -20.52
C MET A 232 -14.20 4.51 -19.74
N ALA A 233 -13.35 4.06 -18.80
CA ALA A 233 -13.70 2.97 -17.90
C ALA A 233 -14.91 3.31 -17.02
N GLY A 234 -15.03 4.56 -16.57
CA GLY A 234 -16.22 5.06 -15.87
C GLY A 234 -17.48 5.06 -16.74
N VAL A 235 -17.39 5.47 -18.01
CA VAL A 235 -18.50 5.46 -18.97
C VAL A 235 -18.97 4.04 -19.26
N VAL A 236 -18.04 3.11 -19.54
CA VAL A 236 -18.36 1.69 -19.72
C VAL A 236 -18.95 1.10 -18.44
N GLY A 237 -18.39 1.46 -17.28
CA GLY A 237 -18.94 1.10 -15.98
C GLY A 237 -20.37 1.61 -15.78
N LEU A 238 -20.67 2.83 -16.21
CA LEU A 238 -22.01 3.43 -16.14
C LEU A 238 -22.99 2.68 -17.03
N ILE A 239 -22.60 2.35 -18.27
CA ILE A 239 -23.41 1.58 -19.21
C ILE A 239 -23.75 0.22 -18.61
N ILE A 240 -22.75 -0.53 -18.15
CA ILE A 240 -22.96 -1.84 -17.52
C ILE A 240 -23.82 -1.70 -16.26
N GLY A 241 -23.55 -0.68 -15.44
CA GLY A 241 -24.28 -0.42 -14.21
C GLY A 241 -25.76 -0.18 -14.46
N VAL A 242 -26.11 0.66 -15.44
CA VAL A 242 -27.49 0.96 -15.81
C VAL A 242 -28.20 -0.27 -16.37
N LEU A 243 -27.52 -1.06 -17.22
CA LEU A 243 -28.11 -2.24 -17.84
C LEU A 243 -28.33 -3.39 -16.85
N CYS A 244 -27.42 -3.58 -15.88
CA CYS A 244 -27.36 -4.82 -15.10
C CYS A 244 -27.71 -4.67 -13.62
N LEU A 245 -27.56 -3.49 -13.01
CA LEU A 245 -27.81 -3.32 -11.58
C LEU A 245 -29.28 -3.31 -11.15
N PRO A 246 -30.28 -3.17 -12.04
CA PRO A 246 -31.66 -3.54 -11.72
C PRO A 246 -31.84 -5.05 -11.46
N LEU A 247 -30.90 -5.91 -11.88
CA LEU A 247 -30.99 -7.36 -11.76
C LEU A 247 -30.55 -7.87 -10.36
N ARG A 248 -30.94 -9.10 -10.00
CA ARG A 248 -30.54 -9.73 -8.72
C ARG A 248 -29.01 -9.91 -8.65
N ARG A 249 -28.44 -9.93 -7.43
CA ARG A 249 -26.98 -9.93 -7.16
C ARG A 249 -26.17 -10.96 -7.97
N ALA A 250 -26.71 -12.16 -8.21
CA ALA A 250 -26.03 -13.22 -8.96
C ALA A 250 -25.91 -12.94 -10.47
N TYR A 251 -26.87 -12.23 -11.07
CA TYR A 251 -26.86 -11.94 -12.50
C TYR A 251 -25.76 -10.94 -12.88
N LEU A 252 -25.41 -10.01 -11.98
CA LEU A 252 -24.32 -9.07 -12.21
C LEU A 252 -22.98 -9.82 -12.40
N ALA A 253 -22.72 -10.84 -11.58
CA ALA A 253 -21.50 -11.64 -11.69
C ALA A 253 -21.44 -12.37 -13.03
N LEU A 254 -22.53 -13.05 -13.43
CA LEU A 254 -22.59 -13.77 -14.70
C LEU A 254 -22.43 -12.83 -15.91
N PHE A 255 -23.11 -11.69 -15.89
CA PHE A 255 -23.00 -10.68 -16.95
C PHE A 255 -21.59 -10.14 -17.06
N THR A 256 -20.94 -9.83 -15.93
CA THR A 256 -19.59 -9.26 -15.93
C THR A 256 -18.52 -10.26 -16.36
N ILE A 257 -18.72 -11.56 -16.11
CA ILE A 257 -17.89 -12.64 -16.69
C ILE A 257 -18.03 -12.63 -18.22
N ALA A 258 -19.27 -12.66 -18.73
CA ALA A 258 -19.54 -12.64 -20.15
C ALA A 258 -18.97 -11.38 -20.83
N PHE A 259 -19.16 -10.21 -20.22
CA PHE A 259 -18.59 -8.96 -20.70
C PHE A 259 -17.06 -9.00 -20.77
N SER A 260 -16.39 -9.50 -19.72
CA SER A 260 -14.93 -9.61 -19.70
C SER A 260 -14.41 -10.50 -20.83
N GLU A 261 -15.10 -11.61 -21.08
CA GLU A 261 -14.70 -12.55 -22.13
C GLU A 261 -15.00 -12.02 -23.53
N ILE A 262 -16.16 -11.38 -23.74
CA ILE A 262 -16.49 -10.70 -24.99
C ILE A 262 -15.45 -9.62 -25.29
N LEU A 263 -15.11 -8.77 -24.32
CA LEU A 263 -14.10 -7.74 -24.49
C LEU A 263 -12.74 -8.35 -24.86
N ARG A 264 -12.32 -9.42 -24.19
CA ARG A 264 -11.09 -10.14 -24.51
C ARG A 264 -11.09 -10.65 -25.96
N ILE A 265 -12.17 -11.29 -26.41
CA ILE A 265 -12.29 -11.81 -27.78
C ILE A 265 -12.25 -10.67 -28.80
N VAL A 266 -12.93 -9.55 -28.54
CA VAL A 266 -12.89 -8.36 -29.40
C VAL A 266 -11.45 -7.83 -29.51
N LEU A 267 -10.75 -7.69 -28.39
CA LEU A 267 -9.36 -7.23 -28.36
C LEU A 267 -8.36 -8.19 -29.00
N VAL A 268 -8.70 -9.49 -29.12
CA VAL A 268 -7.86 -10.45 -29.86
C VAL A 268 -8.16 -10.38 -31.36
N THR A 269 -9.44 -10.18 -31.73
CA THR A 269 -9.92 -10.25 -33.12
C THR A 269 -9.62 -8.97 -33.89
N GLU A 270 -9.74 -7.81 -33.25
CA GLU A 270 -9.56 -6.49 -33.87
C GLU A 270 -8.09 -6.11 -34.04
N PHE A 271 -7.39 -6.83 -34.91
CA PHE A 271 -5.95 -6.66 -35.15
C PHE A 271 -5.57 -5.24 -35.58
N GLN A 272 -6.40 -4.58 -36.41
CA GLN A 272 -6.10 -3.23 -36.93
C GLN A 272 -5.99 -2.18 -35.83
N TYR A 273 -6.80 -2.29 -34.79
CA TYR A 273 -6.82 -1.33 -33.69
C TYR A 273 -5.92 -1.78 -32.55
N THR A 274 -6.03 -3.04 -32.14
CA THR A 274 -5.46 -3.51 -30.86
C THR A 274 -4.16 -4.29 -30.99
N GLU A 275 -3.71 -4.54 -32.22
CA GLU A 275 -2.60 -5.44 -32.56
C GLU A 275 -2.86 -6.91 -32.16
N GLY A 276 -4.10 -7.22 -31.76
CA GLY A 276 -4.57 -8.57 -31.46
C GLY A 276 -3.73 -9.26 -30.39
N SER A 277 -3.29 -10.49 -30.68
CA SER A 277 -2.47 -11.29 -29.78
C SER A 277 -1.05 -10.75 -29.58
N ASN A 278 -0.55 -9.86 -30.45
CA ASN A 278 0.78 -9.28 -30.29
C ASN A 278 0.84 -8.28 -29.13
N GLY A 279 -0.33 -7.75 -28.74
CA GLY A 279 -0.45 -6.70 -27.75
C GLY A 279 -0.13 -5.32 -28.31
N LEU A 280 -0.75 -4.31 -27.72
CA LEU A 280 -0.55 -2.92 -28.10
C LEU A 280 0.65 -2.35 -27.34
N GLN A 281 1.56 -1.69 -28.03
CA GLN A 281 2.66 -0.95 -27.41
C GLN A 281 2.21 0.43 -26.93
N LEU A 282 2.57 0.78 -25.70
CA LEU A 282 2.23 2.05 -25.06
C LEU A 282 3.49 2.91 -24.89
N ALA A 283 3.34 4.20 -25.12
CA ALA A 283 4.37 5.18 -24.80
C ALA A 283 4.70 5.15 -23.30
N ARG A 284 5.99 5.21 -22.94
CA ARG A 284 6.40 5.29 -21.54
C ARG A 284 5.91 6.56 -20.87
N LEU A 285 5.58 6.45 -19.59
CA LEU A 285 5.18 7.59 -18.77
C LEU A 285 6.29 8.64 -18.66
N PHE A 286 7.53 8.18 -18.46
CA PHE A 286 8.73 9.00 -18.49
C PHE A 286 9.75 8.47 -19.51
N PRO A 287 10.45 9.35 -20.25
CA PRO A 287 11.50 8.95 -21.20
C PRO A 287 12.66 8.22 -20.53
N VAL A 288 12.97 8.56 -19.28
CA VAL A 288 14.02 7.94 -18.47
C VAL A 288 13.34 6.93 -17.55
N GLY A 289 13.19 5.68 -18.03
CA GLY A 289 12.53 4.61 -17.28
C GLY A 289 13.20 4.32 -15.93
N GLY A 290 12.45 3.72 -15.01
CA GLY A 290 12.96 3.28 -13.71
C GLY A 290 12.18 3.85 -12.53
N PHE A 291 12.87 4.58 -11.64
CA PHE A 291 12.30 5.07 -10.37
C PHE A 291 11.09 6.00 -10.54
N GLY A 292 11.01 6.79 -11.61
CA GLY A 292 9.90 7.71 -11.86
C GLY A 292 8.55 6.99 -11.99
N ASP A 293 8.53 5.89 -12.76
CA ASP A 293 7.34 5.07 -12.97
C ASP A 293 6.87 4.41 -11.67
N TYR A 294 7.83 3.95 -10.85
CA TYR A 294 7.57 3.40 -9.52
C TYR A 294 6.89 4.43 -8.60
N TYR A 295 7.42 5.66 -8.53
CA TYR A 295 6.87 6.70 -7.66
C TYR A 295 5.49 7.19 -8.13
N VAL A 296 5.24 7.25 -9.44
CA VAL A 296 3.90 7.55 -9.94
C VAL A 296 2.91 6.45 -9.58
N MET A 297 3.32 5.19 -9.68
CA MET A 297 2.44 4.09 -9.30
C MET A 297 2.15 4.09 -7.79
N LEU A 298 3.17 4.35 -6.96
CA LEU A 298 3.01 4.55 -5.52
C LEU A 298 2.06 5.71 -5.21
N PHE A 299 2.21 6.84 -5.92
CA PHE A 299 1.32 7.99 -5.78
C PHE A 299 -0.12 7.64 -6.13
N MET A 300 -0.35 6.95 -7.26
CA MET A 300 -1.69 6.51 -7.67
C MET A 300 -2.31 5.50 -6.69
N PHE A 301 -1.49 4.62 -6.12
CA PHE A 301 -1.92 3.72 -5.05
C PHE A 301 -2.32 4.48 -3.78
N ALA A 302 -1.51 5.43 -3.34
CA ALA A 302 -1.82 6.27 -2.18
C ALA A 302 -3.09 7.11 -2.40
N ALA A 303 -3.20 7.75 -3.58
CA ALA A 303 -4.33 8.59 -3.95
C ALA A 303 -5.63 7.79 -4.05
N SER A 304 -5.60 6.60 -4.68
CA SER A 304 -6.76 5.73 -4.78
C SER A 304 -7.21 5.20 -3.41
N LEU A 305 -6.30 4.75 -2.55
CA LEU A 305 -6.63 4.35 -1.18
C LEU A 305 -7.23 5.51 -0.37
N ALA A 306 -6.65 6.70 -0.45
CA ALA A 306 -7.16 7.88 0.23
C ALA A 306 -8.57 8.24 -0.26
N LEU A 307 -8.80 8.20 -1.59
CA LEU A 307 -10.11 8.44 -2.18
C LEU A 307 -11.14 7.40 -1.74
N MET A 308 -10.81 6.11 -1.82
CA MET A 308 -11.72 5.03 -1.41
C MET A 308 -12.06 5.12 0.08
N TYR A 309 -11.08 5.46 0.92
CA TYR A 309 -11.30 5.65 2.35
C TYR A 309 -12.17 6.89 2.65
N ALA A 310 -11.94 8.00 1.93
CA ALA A 310 -12.78 9.18 2.05
C ALA A 310 -14.24 8.88 1.64
N LEU A 311 -14.44 8.15 0.54
CA LEU A 311 -15.76 7.73 0.08
C LEU A 311 -16.44 6.77 1.07
N ALA A 312 -15.70 5.78 1.58
CA ALA A 312 -16.21 4.81 2.55
C ALA A 312 -16.68 5.46 3.87
N ASN A 313 -16.07 6.58 4.27
CA ASN A 313 -16.42 7.32 5.49
C ASN A 313 -17.34 8.52 5.25
N SER A 314 -17.69 8.80 3.99
CA SER A 314 -18.64 9.85 3.63
C SER A 314 -20.10 9.42 3.83
N ARG A 315 -21.04 10.35 3.63
CA ARG A 315 -22.49 10.04 3.59
C ARG A 315 -22.82 8.97 2.55
N PHE A 316 -22.08 8.93 1.43
CA PHE A 316 -22.24 7.90 0.40
C PHE A 316 -21.89 6.51 0.91
N GLY A 317 -20.82 6.39 1.69
CA GLY A 317 -20.43 5.14 2.34
C GLY A 317 -21.49 4.60 3.29
N MET A 318 -22.22 5.48 3.99
CA MET A 318 -23.34 5.09 4.85
C MET A 318 -24.48 4.45 4.05
N PHE A 319 -24.85 5.03 2.90
CA PHE A 319 -25.87 4.46 2.02
C PHE A 319 -25.45 3.10 1.46
N TRP A 320 -24.19 2.93 1.06
CA TRP A 320 -23.69 1.65 0.58
C TRP A 320 -23.74 0.57 1.66
N ARG A 321 -23.32 0.89 2.89
CA ARG A 321 -23.44 -0.05 4.03
C ARG A 321 -24.88 -0.44 4.28
N ALA A 322 -25.81 0.51 4.31
CA ALA A 322 -27.23 0.23 4.48
C ALA A 322 -27.77 -0.72 3.39
N ILE A 323 -27.43 -0.45 2.12
CA ILE A 323 -27.80 -1.29 0.96
C ILE A 323 -27.18 -2.70 1.05
N ARG A 324 -25.96 -2.84 1.58
CA ARG A 324 -25.31 -4.13 1.75
C ARG A 324 -26.07 -5.00 2.75
N GLU A 325 -26.41 -4.44 3.91
CA GLU A 325 -27.12 -5.11 5.02
C GLU A 325 -28.53 -5.54 4.61
N ASP A 326 -29.38 -4.58 4.20
CA ASP A 326 -30.75 -4.85 3.78
C ASP A 326 -31.21 -3.83 2.72
N GLN A 327 -31.46 -4.34 1.51
CA GLN A 327 -31.86 -3.52 0.37
C GLN A 327 -33.30 -3.03 0.49
N GLU A 328 -34.19 -3.84 1.06
CA GLU A 328 -35.61 -3.51 1.20
C GLU A 328 -35.79 -2.49 2.31
N ALA A 329 -35.10 -2.67 3.44
CA ALA A 329 -35.10 -1.69 4.52
C ALA A 329 -34.48 -0.35 4.10
N ALA A 330 -33.37 -0.36 3.35
CA ALA A 330 -32.77 0.87 2.83
C ALA A 330 -33.72 1.60 1.87
N ALA A 331 -34.42 0.88 1.00
CA ALA A 331 -35.41 1.44 0.08
C ALA A 331 -36.61 2.04 0.84
N ALA A 332 -37.11 1.37 1.89
CA ALA A 332 -38.19 1.87 2.74
C ALA A 332 -37.83 3.17 3.47
N MET A 333 -36.54 3.37 3.79
CA MET A 333 -36.00 4.60 4.37
C MET A 333 -35.72 5.71 3.33
N GLY A 334 -36.15 5.54 2.07
CA GLY A 334 -36.04 6.53 1.00
C GLY A 334 -34.69 6.55 0.25
N VAL A 335 -33.84 5.54 0.44
CA VAL A 335 -32.55 5.45 -0.27
C VAL A 335 -32.78 4.91 -1.69
N ASN A 336 -32.34 5.64 -2.71
CA ASN A 336 -32.38 5.15 -4.08
C ASN A 336 -31.29 4.08 -4.30
N VAL A 337 -31.64 2.81 -4.05
CA VAL A 337 -30.73 1.66 -4.10
C VAL A 337 -30.00 1.56 -5.44
N VAL A 338 -30.73 1.66 -6.56
CA VAL A 338 -30.16 1.48 -7.90
C VAL A 338 -29.13 2.57 -8.20
N ARG A 339 -29.44 3.84 -7.91
CA ARG A 339 -28.53 4.96 -8.16
C ARG A 339 -27.22 4.82 -7.39
N TYR A 340 -27.29 4.49 -6.10
CA TYR A 340 -26.09 4.34 -5.27
C TYR A 340 -25.27 3.10 -5.64
N LYS A 341 -25.91 2.02 -6.11
CA LYS A 341 -25.20 0.86 -6.67
C LYS A 341 -24.45 1.21 -7.95
N ILE A 342 -25.09 1.92 -8.89
CA ILE A 342 -24.48 2.37 -10.14
C ILE A 342 -23.29 3.28 -9.85
N MET A 343 -23.48 4.27 -8.97
CA MET A 343 -22.43 5.21 -8.62
C MET A 343 -21.19 4.51 -8.03
N LEU A 344 -21.39 3.52 -7.15
CA LEU A 344 -20.30 2.72 -6.62
C LEU A 344 -19.56 1.96 -7.72
N PHE A 345 -20.32 1.28 -8.60
CA PHE A 345 -19.75 0.51 -9.70
C PHE A 345 -18.93 1.39 -10.65
N VAL A 346 -19.43 2.58 -11.01
CA VAL A 346 -18.72 3.58 -11.83
C VAL A 346 -17.42 4.00 -11.17
N ILE A 347 -17.44 4.36 -9.87
CA ILE A 347 -16.24 4.79 -9.15
C ILE A 347 -15.18 3.66 -9.15
N THR A 348 -15.59 2.42 -8.85
CA THR A 348 -14.65 1.29 -8.88
C THR A 348 -14.14 0.98 -10.28
N SER A 349 -14.96 1.20 -11.31
CA SER A 349 -14.57 1.07 -12.71
C SER A 349 -13.53 2.10 -13.12
N MET A 350 -13.70 3.35 -12.71
CA MET A 350 -12.72 4.41 -12.92
C MET A 350 -11.40 4.09 -12.22
N LEU A 351 -11.44 3.62 -10.96
CA LEU A 351 -10.23 3.22 -10.24
C LEU A 351 -9.49 2.07 -10.93
N ALA A 352 -10.22 1.06 -11.42
CA ALA A 352 -9.63 -0.05 -12.17
C ALA A 352 -9.01 0.43 -13.50
N GLY A 353 -9.72 1.27 -14.25
CA GLY A 353 -9.24 1.89 -15.50
C GLY A 353 -7.99 2.75 -15.30
N MET A 354 -7.96 3.56 -14.24
CA MET A 354 -6.82 4.40 -13.87
C MET A 354 -5.60 3.56 -13.50
N ALA A 355 -5.79 2.51 -12.70
CA ALA A 355 -4.74 1.59 -12.30
C ALA A 355 -4.15 0.86 -13.53
N GLY A 356 -5.01 0.39 -14.42
CA GLY A 356 -4.62 -0.22 -15.69
C GLY A 356 -3.83 0.72 -16.57
N ALA A 357 -4.42 1.86 -16.94
CA ALA A 357 -3.78 2.83 -17.81
C ALA A 357 -2.39 3.22 -17.28
N THR A 358 -2.27 3.50 -15.99
CA THR A 358 -0.98 3.85 -15.38
C THR A 358 0.02 2.70 -15.45
N PHE A 359 -0.36 1.50 -15.03
CA PHE A 359 0.53 0.33 -15.00
C PHE A 359 0.99 -0.11 -16.40
N TYR A 360 0.10 -0.13 -17.40
CA TYR A 360 0.48 -0.54 -18.75
C TYR A 360 1.35 0.49 -19.47
N HIS A 361 1.32 1.76 -19.07
CA HIS A 361 2.30 2.76 -19.51
C HIS A 361 3.69 2.57 -18.85
N THR A 362 3.79 1.91 -17.69
CA THR A 362 5.10 1.59 -17.07
C THR A 362 5.73 0.36 -17.71
N ILE A 363 4.95 -0.69 -17.98
CA ILE A 363 5.45 -1.91 -18.64
C ILE A 363 5.46 -1.83 -20.17
N THR A 364 4.88 -0.77 -20.75
CA THR A 364 4.89 -0.41 -22.19
C THR A 364 4.19 -1.35 -23.15
N ILE A 365 3.55 -2.40 -22.67
CA ILE A 365 2.82 -3.35 -23.53
C ILE A 365 1.60 -3.91 -22.80
N ILE A 366 0.45 -3.90 -23.46
CA ILE A 366 -0.75 -4.58 -22.99
C ILE A 366 -1.14 -5.69 -23.96
N THR A 367 -1.33 -6.89 -23.42
CA THR A 367 -1.80 -8.06 -24.18
C THR A 367 -3.19 -8.49 -23.71
N PRO A 368 -4.06 -9.00 -24.60
CA PRO A 368 -5.39 -9.47 -24.21
C PRO A 368 -5.39 -10.63 -23.19
N THR A 369 -4.28 -11.38 -23.08
CA THR A 369 -4.09 -12.43 -22.06
C THR A 369 -4.17 -11.88 -20.63
N ASN A 370 -3.89 -10.60 -20.44
CA ASN A 370 -3.93 -9.98 -19.11
C ASN A 370 -5.36 -9.70 -18.61
N ILE A 371 -6.38 -9.95 -19.43
CA ILE A 371 -7.80 -9.72 -19.13
C ILE A 371 -8.48 -11.03 -18.69
N GLU A 372 -7.75 -12.14 -18.70
CA GLU A 372 -8.31 -13.45 -18.40
C GLU A 372 -8.98 -13.51 -17.03
N ILE A 373 -10.06 -14.29 -16.98
CA ILE A 373 -10.83 -14.55 -15.75
C ILE A 373 -9.93 -15.13 -14.65
N LEU A 374 -8.88 -15.89 -15.02
CA LEU A 374 -7.92 -16.43 -14.07
C LEU A 374 -7.20 -15.32 -13.28
N ILE A 375 -6.78 -14.24 -13.95
CA ILE A 375 -6.11 -13.11 -13.29
C ILE A 375 -7.13 -12.36 -12.42
N MET A 376 -8.36 -12.16 -12.91
CA MET A 376 -9.43 -11.57 -12.09
C MET A 376 -9.69 -12.40 -10.82
N SER A 377 -9.70 -13.74 -10.92
CA SER A 377 -9.87 -14.62 -9.76
C SER A 377 -8.75 -14.46 -8.73
N THR A 378 -7.53 -14.17 -9.20
CA THR A 378 -6.37 -13.89 -8.34
C THR A 378 -6.56 -12.56 -7.58
N VAL A 379 -7.05 -11.51 -8.25
CA VAL A 379 -7.37 -10.22 -7.61
C VAL A 379 -8.47 -10.37 -6.55
N ILE A 380 -9.52 -11.15 -6.86
CA ILE A 380 -10.60 -11.45 -5.91
C ILE A 380 -10.03 -12.14 -4.68
N ALA A 381 -9.20 -13.16 -4.89
CA ALA A 381 -8.63 -13.91 -3.80
C ALA A 381 -7.61 -13.09 -3.00
N MET A 382 -6.89 -12.13 -3.60
CA MET A 382 -6.11 -11.13 -2.87
C MET A 382 -6.96 -10.31 -1.91
N ALA A 383 -8.12 -9.83 -2.37
CA ALA A 383 -9.05 -9.09 -1.54
C ALA A 383 -9.68 -9.95 -0.42
N VAL A 384 -10.08 -11.18 -0.74
CA VAL A 384 -10.71 -12.12 0.20
C VAL A 384 -9.72 -12.58 1.29
N ILE A 385 -8.52 -13.00 0.89
CA ILE A 385 -7.48 -13.48 1.81
C ILE A 385 -7.03 -12.34 2.72
N GLY A 386 -6.87 -11.13 2.17
CA GLY A 386 -6.58 -9.92 2.94
C GLY A 386 -7.71 -9.55 3.89
N SER A 387 -8.71 -8.83 3.39
CA SER A 387 -9.92 -8.44 4.12
C SER A 387 -10.96 -7.86 3.17
N LEU A 388 -12.21 -8.33 3.27
CA LEU A 388 -13.32 -7.75 2.50
C LEU A 388 -13.85 -6.45 3.11
N GLU A 389 -13.74 -6.26 4.42
CA GLU A 389 -14.32 -5.10 5.11
C GLU A 389 -13.34 -3.94 5.29
N ILE A 390 -12.03 -4.21 5.20
CA ILE A 390 -10.96 -3.24 5.42
C ILE A 390 -10.19 -3.07 4.12
N LEU A 391 -10.33 -1.91 3.47
CA LEU A 391 -9.68 -1.59 2.19
C LEU A 391 -8.15 -1.74 2.26
N ALA A 392 -7.55 -1.30 3.37
CA ALA A 392 -6.12 -1.48 3.61
C ALA A 392 -5.73 -2.96 3.77
N GLY A 393 -6.62 -3.79 4.34
CA GLY A 393 -6.42 -5.22 4.44
C GLY A 393 -6.41 -5.91 3.08
N ALA A 394 -7.29 -5.50 2.16
CA ALA A 394 -7.27 -5.97 0.77
C ALA A 394 -5.97 -5.57 0.05
N ALA A 395 -5.50 -4.33 0.24
CA ALA A 395 -4.22 -3.89 -0.30
C ALA A 395 -3.04 -4.72 0.24
N ILE A 396 -2.96 -4.93 1.55
CA ILE A 396 -1.92 -5.80 2.16
C ILE A 396 -2.01 -7.23 1.63
N GLY A 397 -3.24 -7.75 1.46
CA GLY A 397 -3.47 -9.07 0.85
C GLY A 397 -2.84 -9.17 -0.53
N ALA A 398 -3.00 -8.14 -1.37
CA ALA A 398 -2.35 -8.09 -2.69
C ALA A 398 -0.82 -8.07 -2.60
N PHE A 399 -0.22 -7.25 -1.74
CA PHE A 399 1.25 -7.26 -1.55
C PHE A 399 1.77 -8.61 -1.09
N VAL A 400 1.20 -9.14 -0.01
CA VAL A 400 1.67 -10.38 0.60
C VAL A 400 1.55 -11.53 -0.39
N LEU A 401 0.41 -11.64 -1.08
CA LEU A 401 0.21 -12.70 -2.04
C LEU A 401 1.06 -12.50 -3.28
N HIS A 402 1.10 -11.32 -3.88
CA HIS A 402 1.91 -11.11 -5.09
C HIS A 402 3.39 -11.38 -4.82
N ILE A 403 3.95 -10.86 -3.73
CA ILE A 403 5.35 -11.10 -3.36
C ILE A 403 5.57 -12.58 -3.04
N ALA A 404 4.69 -13.22 -2.27
CA ALA A 404 4.81 -14.65 -2.00
C ALA A 404 4.76 -15.47 -3.29
N LEU A 405 3.85 -15.11 -4.21
CA LEU A 405 3.73 -15.75 -5.50
C LEU A 405 5.03 -15.61 -6.30
N GLU A 406 5.63 -14.42 -6.32
CA GLU A 406 6.87 -14.20 -7.06
C GLU A 406 8.07 -14.91 -6.43
N LEU A 407 8.15 -14.95 -5.10
CA LEU A 407 9.16 -15.77 -4.41
C LEU A 407 8.99 -17.25 -4.73
N LEU A 408 7.76 -17.78 -4.81
CA LEU A 408 7.49 -19.16 -5.21
C LEU A 408 7.89 -19.45 -6.66
N ARG A 409 7.90 -18.44 -7.53
CA ARG A 409 8.34 -18.58 -8.93
C ARG A 409 9.83 -18.90 -9.02
N GLU A 410 10.64 -18.34 -8.13
CA GLU A 410 12.10 -18.50 -8.11
C GLU A 410 12.57 -19.77 -7.38
N ILE A 411 11.70 -20.47 -6.65
CA ILE A 411 12.04 -21.71 -5.96
C ILE A 411 12.18 -22.84 -6.99
N ILE A 412 13.42 -23.02 -7.46
CA ILE A 412 13.86 -24.26 -8.10
C ILE A 412 14.16 -25.25 -6.97
N LEU A 413 13.66 -26.50 -7.07
CA LEU A 413 13.94 -27.51 -6.05
C LEU A 413 15.46 -27.60 -5.81
N PRO A 414 15.90 -27.52 -4.55
CA PRO A 414 17.31 -27.71 -4.23
C PRO A 414 17.74 -29.11 -4.66
N SER A 415 18.99 -29.27 -5.11
CA SER A 415 19.48 -30.50 -5.76
C SER A 415 19.25 -31.76 -4.93
N TRP A 416 19.24 -31.66 -3.60
CA TRP A 416 18.94 -32.78 -2.71
C TRP A 416 17.50 -33.30 -2.84
N ALA A 417 16.52 -32.41 -3.07
CA ALA A 417 15.11 -32.77 -3.21
C ALA A 417 14.86 -33.39 -4.60
N VAL A 418 15.51 -32.86 -5.64
CA VAL A 418 15.52 -33.49 -6.97
C VAL A 418 16.14 -34.89 -6.89
N ASN A 419 17.28 -35.02 -6.22
CA ASN A 419 17.95 -36.31 -6.02
C ASN A 419 17.12 -37.29 -5.18
N ALA A 420 16.32 -36.80 -4.23
CA ALA A 420 15.40 -37.63 -3.45
C ALA A 420 14.23 -38.12 -4.32
N LEU A 421 13.66 -37.28 -5.19
CA LEU A 421 12.59 -37.67 -6.13
C LEU A 421 13.08 -38.68 -7.17
N VAL A 422 14.31 -38.51 -7.67
CA VAL A 422 14.98 -39.47 -8.57
C VAL A 422 15.20 -40.82 -7.88
N ARG A 423 15.57 -40.83 -6.58
CA ARG A 423 15.72 -42.07 -5.79
C ARG A 423 14.40 -42.82 -5.58
N VAL A 424 13.27 -42.13 -5.63
CA VAL A 424 11.92 -42.72 -5.52
C VAL A 424 11.38 -43.15 -6.90
N GLY A 425 12.20 -43.08 -7.96
CA GLY A 425 11.86 -43.56 -9.31
C GLY A 425 11.11 -42.56 -10.16
N ILE A 426 11.02 -41.28 -9.75
CA ILE A 426 10.40 -40.22 -10.55
C ILE A 426 11.44 -39.69 -11.55
N PRO A 427 11.18 -39.74 -12.87
CA PRO A 427 12.14 -39.27 -13.88
C PRO A 427 12.51 -37.79 -13.68
N ALA A 428 13.82 -37.52 -13.57
CA ALA A 428 14.41 -36.18 -13.39
C ALA A 428 14.06 -35.18 -14.50
N THR A 429 13.53 -35.67 -15.63
CA THR A 429 13.09 -34.88 -16.77
C THR A 429 11.80 -34.12 -16.51
N THR A 430 11.02 -34.53 -15.51
CA THR A 430 9.81 -33.82 -15.08
C THR A 430 10.22 -32.66 -14.18
N ARG A 431 10.68 -31.55 -14.77
CA ARG A 431 10.82 -30.29 -14.04
C ARG A 431 9.43 -29.93 -13.50
N ILE A 432 9.20 -30.19 -12.22
CA ILE A 432 8.00 -29.71 -11.52
C ILE A 432 8.06 -28.18 -11.64
N GLN A 433 7.23 -27.60 -12.51
CA GLN A 433 7.17 -26.17 -12.71
C GLN A 433 6.47 -25.55 -11.49
N PHE A 434 7.22 -25.18 -10.45
CA PHE A 434 6.67 -24.53 -9.25
C PHE A 434 5.85 -23.28 -9.58
N GLY A 435 6.16 -22.62 -10.71
CA GLY A 435 5.36 -21.54 -11.26
C GLY A 435 3.88 -21.90 -11.51
N THR A 436 3.58 -23.15 -11.91
CA THR A 436 2.21 -23.63 -12.13
C THR A 436 1.58 -24.12 -10.83
N TRP A 437 2.34 -24.84 -9.99
CA TRP A 437 1.87 -25.34 -8.69
C TRP A 437 1.49 -24.23 -7.71
N ARG A 438 2.06 -23.05 -7.90
CA ARG A 438 1.70 -21.82 -7.20
C ARG A 438 0.20 -21.51 -7.23
N PHE A 439 -0.48 -21.71 -8.37
CA PHE A 439 -1.93 -21.49 -8.48
C PHE A 439 -2.74 -22.52 -7.67
N VAL A 440 -2.23 -23.75 -7.55
CA VAL A 440 -2.85 -24.81 -6.72
C VAL A 440 -2.72 -24.47 -5.24
N LEU A 441 -1.52 -24.08 -4.79
CA LEU A 441 -1.29 -23.64 -3.41
C LEU A 441 -2.17 -22.44 -3.04
N PHE A 442 -2.34 -21.51 -3.99
CA PHE A 442 -3.23 -20.37 -3.83
C PHE A 442 -4.70 -20.77 -3.73
N GLY A 443 -5.17 -21.68 -4.58
CA GLY A 443 -6.53 -22.21 -4.51
C GLY A 443 -6.83 -22.88 -3.17
N LEU A 444 -5.87 -23.67 -2.66
CA LEU A 444 -5.95 -24.27 -1.32
C LEU A 444 -5.98 -23.22 -0.22
N LEU A 445 -5.08 -22.23 -0.28
CA LEU A 445 -5.05 -21.12 0.68
C LEU A 445 -6.41 -20.39 0.70
N LEU A 446 -6.94 -20.05 -0.48
CA LEU A 446 -8.25 -19.42 -0.61
C LEU A 446 -9.35 -20.28 0.00
N MET A 447 -9.39 -21.58 -0.29
CA MET A 447 -10.38 -22.51 0.26
C MET A 447 -10.31 -22.57 1.80
N LEU A 448 -9.10 -22.61 2.36
CA LEU A 448 -8.88 -22.54 3.81
C LEU A 448 -9.34 -21.20 4.39
N THR A 449 -9.03 -20.07 3.74
CA THR A 449 -9.50 -18.76 4.21
C THR A 449 -11.02 -18.65 4.18
N LEU A 450 -11.68 -19.13 3.14
CA LEU A 450 -13.14 -19.11 3.07
C LEU A 450 -13.78 -20.00 4.13
N ARG A 451 -13.13 -21.11 4.49
CA ARG A 451 -13.64 -22.03 5.51
C ARG A 451 -13.44 -21.51 6.94
N PHE A 452 -12.27 -20.95 7.25
CA PHE A 452 -11.88 -20.62 8.62
C PHE A 452 -11.88 -19.12 8.93
N ALA A 453 -11.74 -18.27 7.92
CA ALA A 453 -11.59 -16.82 8.05
C ALA A 453 -12.57 -16.08 7.11
N ARG A 454 -13.87 -16.19 7.39
CA ARG A 454 -14.96 -15.65 6.54
C ARG A 454 -14.85 -14.15 6.23
N ASN A 455 -14.16 -13.37 7.08
CA ASN A 455 -13.93 -11.93 6.91
C ASN A 455 -12.52 -11.58 6.39
N GLY A 456 -11.71 -12.59 6.04
CA GLY A 456 -10.30 -12.50 5.67
C GLY A 456 -9.35 -12.79 6.84
N LEU A 457 -8.11 -13.18 6.52
CA LEU A 457 -7.09 -13.55 7.51
C LEU A 457 -6.62 -12.34 8.33
N LEU A 458 -6.59 -11.15 7.73
CA LEU A 458 -6.07 -9.95 8.40
C LEU A 458 -7.13 -9.23 9.24
N TYR A 459 -8.41 -9.51 9.03
CA TYR A 459 -9.50 -8.85 9.74
C TYR A 459 -9.41 -8.98 11.28
N PRO A 460 -9.18 -10.18 11.87
CA PRO A 460 -9.09 -10.33 13.32
C PRO A 460 -7.91 -9.57 13.93
N VAL A 461 -6.80 -9.45 13.19
CA VAL A 461 -5.61 -8.71 13.61
C VAL A 461 -5.92 -7.21 13.66
N PHE A 462 -6.58 -6.68 12.63
CA PHE A 462 -7.01 -5.29 12.60
C PHE A 462 -8.09 -4.97 13.65
N GLU A 463 -8.99 -5.90 13.94
CA GLU A 463 -10.01 -5.71 14.99
C GLU A 463 -9.38 -5.59 16.38
N ARG A 464 -8.32 -6.37 16.66
CA ARG A 464 -7.53 -6.28 17.90
C ARG A 464 -6.75 -4.98 17.99
N LEU A 465 -6.06 -4.58 16.92
CA LEU A 465 -5.25 -3.35 16.88
C LEU A 465 -6.10 -2.07 16.95
N SER A 466 -7.26 -2.07 16.28
CA SER A 466 -8.16 -0.92 16.29
C SER A 466 -8.95 -0.75 17.60
N GLY A 467 -9.02 -1.79 18.43
CA GLY A 467 -9.83 -1.79 19.65
C GLY A 467 -11.34 -1.81 19.38
N SER A 468 -11.76 -1.98 18.12
CA SER A 468 -13.18 -2.09 17.76
C SER A 468 -13.83 -3.32 18.37
N ALA A 469 -13.05 -4.39 18.65
CA ALA A 469 -13.52 -5.55 19.40
C ALA A 469 -14.01 -5.18 20.81
N ALA A 470 -13.31 -4.26 21.49
CA ALA A 470 -13.72 -3.79 22.82
C ALA A 470 -14.96 -2.89 22.73
N ALA A 471 -15.03 -2.01 21.73
CA ALA A 471 -16.21 -1.17 21.48
C ALA A 471 -17.45 -2.01 21.13
N ARG A 472 -17.32 -3.00 20.24
CA ARG A 472 -18.40 -3.93 19.85
C ARG A 472 -18.88 -4.75 21.04
N LYS A 473 -17.96 -5.27 21.88
CA LYS A 473 -18.33 -5.94 23.14
C LYS A 473 -19.08 -5.02 24.09
N ALA A 474 -18.68 -3.74 24.20
CA ALA A 474 -19.37 -2.76 25.03
C ALA A 474 -20.78 -2.42 24.49
N THR A 475 -20.95 -2.32 23.17
CA THR A 475 -22.26 -2.08 22.55
C THR A 475 -23.19 -3.29 22.70
N VAL A 476 -22.67 -4.51 22.52
CA VAL A 476 -23.43 -5.75 22.74
C VAL A 476 -23.81 -5.88 24.21
N ALA A 477 -22.91 -5.58 25.14
CA ALA A 477 -23.20 -5.56 26.57
C ALA A 477 -24.32 -4.56 26.91
N LYS A 478 -24.27 -3.34 26.36
CA LYS A 478 -25.34 -2.33 26.53
C LYS A 478 -26.69 -2.80 25.94
N ARG A 479 -26.68 -3.47 24.78
CA ARG A 479 -27.90 -3.99 24.15
C ARG A 479 -28.50 -5.14 24.96
N ASN A 480 -27.68 -6.02 25.50
CA ASN A 480 -28.12 -7.11 26.36
C ASN A 480 -28.68 -6.57 27.69
N GLN A 481 -28.01 -5.58 28.30
CA GLN A 481 -28.53 -4.88 29.48
C GLN A 481 -29.87 -4.21 29.21
N ALA A 482 -30.03 -3.52 28.08
CA ALA A 482 -31.31 -2.90 27.70
C ALA A 482 -32.41 -3.94 27.44
N SER A 483 -32.06 -5.11 26.90
CA SER A 483 -33.00 -6.22 26.72
C SER A 483 -33.38 -6.89 28.03
N GLU A 484 -32.47 -6.96 29.00
CA GLU A 484 -32.76 -7.50 30.34
C GLU A 484 -33.63 -6.53 31.12
N SER A 485 -33.32 -5.23 31.13
CA SER A 485 -34.15 -4.23 31.81
C SER A 485 -35.58 -4.17 31.26
N ALA A 486 -35.74 -4.28 29.93
CA ALA A 486 -37.07 -4.34 29.30
C ALA A 486 -37.87 -5.60 29.65
N LYS A 487 -37.18 -6.72 29.97
CA LYS A 487 -37.84 -7.94 30.47
C LYS A 487 -38.24 -7.80 31.93
N THR A 488 -37.43 -7.13 32.75
CA THR A 488 -37.72 -6.92 34.18
C THR A 488 -38.84 -5.91 34.40
N GLU A 489 -39.00 -4.91 33.52
CA GLU A 489 -40.13 -3.97 33.57
C GLU A 489 -41.45 -4.56 33.05
N ALA A 490 -41.39 -5.66 32.31
CA ALA A 490 -42.56 -6.35 31.76
C ALA A 490 -43.13 -7.44 32.70
N VAL A 491 -42.41 -7.76 33.79
CA VAL A 491 -42.81 -8.68 34.87
C VAL A 491 -43.27 -7.83 36.05
#